data_AF-A0A252DPV0-F1
#
_entry.id   AF-A0A252DPV0-F1
#
_cell.length_a   1.000
_cell.length_b   1.000
_cell.length_c   1.000
_cell.angle_alpha   90.00
_cell.angle_beta   90.00
_cell.angle_gamma   90.00
#
_symmetry.space_group_name_H-M   'P 1'
#
loop_
_entity.id
_entity.type
_entity.pdbx_description
1 polymer ?
#
loop_
_entity_poly.entity_id
_entity_poly.type
_entity_poly.pdbx_seq_one_letter_code
_entity_poly.pdbx_strand_id
1 'polypeptide(L)'
;MPVKAKIYQILIASPSDVLEEREIIRKEVDRWNAMHAEDMKIILMSIGWETNSTPDLRDSGQEVINRQLVDKCDLLIGVFWTRLGTPTVLGGTGTEVEIARAKNEGKRCMVYFSDKEVSPSKIDQEQYRQVQEYWNKLQPTGLANRYNSIEDFKERVFRHITSAVQEITREDKERRAAEQEAKLTEQAIGLPIQTIPSISNTEISFNTLSEAQTSVKSLLESRFGVQDMEDAKEQEIARIQSLLTSPDLAELFSRQPSVETIPAIIQILEAATIPSMYALAAIGRYADETSPEWLDIAGDWIERLSTRKLESYEWASYIKTYPGLLLVYTLGISALRAGKMNFLKELTSRQVYSREYRRDYLLLNSIDPRYVFYRDISQMIEPGFERRFSPVSDHLDPLLKSKLYAKEENAIYIDWFDFLEFLLSFKAVQQSQYPYFGSFSWRWETKRFMFKMIQDAAVGEGRYGTAILDLFGGDVQLQESAKKYDEIASQSQRSLFPGNTPDYISDLIKLAKIGKRVSSYEELMRILHPNS
;
A
#
# COMPACT_ATOMS: atom_id res chain seq x y z
N MET A 1 -9.27 -39.30 19.97
CA MET A 1 -10.08 -38.13 20.38
C MET A 1 -10.11 -37.16 19.22
N PRO A 2 -11.19 -36.37 19.00
CA PRO A 2 -11.24 -35.41 17.91
C PRO A 2 -10.20 -34.29 18.12
N VAL A 3 -9.48 -33.92 17.05
CA VAL A 3 -8.47 -32.87 17.05
C VAL A 3 -9.02 -31.64 16.32
N LYS A 4 -8.88 -30.44 16.91
CA LYS A 4 -9.21 -29.18 16.25
C LYS A 4 -8.09 -28.79 15.30
N ALA A 5 -8.39 -28.65 14.01
CA ALA A 5 -7.44 -28.28 12.96
C ALA A 5 -7.94 -27.06 12.16
N LYS A 6 -7.00 -26.29 11.61
CA LYS A 6 -7.28 -25.24 10.61
C LYS A 6 -7.36 -25.86 9.22
N ILE A 7 -8.29 -25.41 8.39
CA ILE A 7 -8.42 -25.86 7.00
C ILE A 7 -7.90 -24.75 6.08
N TYR A 8 -7.01 -25.09 5.16
CA TYR A 8 -6.56 -24.20 4.09
C TYR A 8 -7.01 -24.76 2.73
N GLN A 9 -7.69 -23.94 1.95
CA GLN A 9 -8.21 -24.31 0.63
C GLN A 9 -7.17 -24.01 -0.45
N ILE A 10 -6.83 -25.03 -1.24
CA ILE A 10 -5.86 -24.96 -2.33
C ILE A 10 -6.61 -25.05 -3.66
N LEU A 11 -6.73 -23.93 -4.37
CA LEU A 11 -7.34 -23.91 -5.69
C LEU A 11 -6.37 -24.41 -6.75
N ILE A 12 -6.79 -25.40 -7.53
CA ILE A 12 -6.04 -25.92 -8.67
C ILE A 12 -6.58 -25.24 -9.95
N ALA A 13 -5.80 -24.33 -10.50
CA ALA A 13 -6.11 -23.58 -11.71
C ALA A 13 -5.33 -24.18 -12.89
N SER A 14 -6.00 -24.65 -13.93
CA SER A 14 -5.29 -25.21 -15.08
C SER A 14 -6.14 -25.36 -16.35
N PRO A 15 -5.52 -25.30 -17.55
CA PRO A 15 -6.17 -25.67 -18.81
C PRO A 15 -6.44 -27.18 -18.90
N SER A 16 -7.20 -27.59 -19.92
CA SER A 16 -7.68 -28.97 -20.06
C SER A 16 -6.63 -30.02 -20.46
N ASP A 17 -5.44 -29.62 -20.90
CA ASP A 17 -4.37 -30.51 -21.36
C ASP A 17 -3.44 -31.04 -20.25
N VAL A 18 -3.67 -30.65 -18.99
CA VAL A 18 -2.85 -31.04 -17.83
C VAL A 18 -3.64 -31.80 -16.75
N LEU A 19 -4.54 -32.70 -17.18
CA LEU A 19 -5.37 -33.50 -16.26
C LEU A 19 -4.54 -34.37 -15.30
N GLU A 20 -3.44 -34.94 -15.78
CA GLU A 20 -2.55 -35.78 -14.98
C GLU A 20 -1.92 -34.99 -13.83
N GLU A 21 -1.46 -33.77 -14.12
CA GLU A 21 -0.87 -32.84 -13.16
C GLU A 21 -1.87 -32.43 -12.08
N ARG A 22 -3.13 -32.17 -12.44
CA ARG A 22 -4.19 -31.86 -11.46
C ARG A 22 -4.36 -32.99 -10.45
N GLU A 23 -4.41 -34.23 -10.93
CA GLU A 23 -4.53 -35.41 -10.07
C GLU A 23 -3.31 -35.61 -9.19
N ILE A 24 -2.12 -35.29 -9.70
CA ILE A 24 -0.88 -35.33 -8.90
C ILE A 24 -0.93 -34.30 -7.79
N ILE A 25 -1.37 -33.07 -8.06
CA ILE A 25 -1.51 -32.04 -7.01
C ILE A 25 -2.45 -32.52 -5.91
N ARG A 26 -3.61 -33.09 -6.26
CA ARG A 26 -4.56 -33.65 -5.29
C ARG A 26 -3.90 -34.75 -4.44
N LYS A 27 -3.22 -35.70 -5.08
CA LYS A 27 -2.50 -36.78 -4.39
C LYS A 27 -1.40 -36.28 -3.47
N GLU A 28 -0.64 -35.25 -3.87
CA GLU A 28 0.41 -34.70 -3.01
C GLU A 28 -0.15 -33.87 -1.85
N VAL A 29 -1.32 -33.24 -2.03
CA VAL A 29 -2.08 -32.62 -0.93
C VAL A 29 -2.53 -33.69 0.07
N ASP A 30 -3.09 -34.81 -0.40
CA ASP A 30 -3.49 -35.93 0.45
C ASP A 30 -2.29 -36.56 1.17
N ARG A 31 -1.18 -36.75 0.46
CA ARG A 31 0.09 -37.23 1.03
C ARG A 31 0.59 -36.29 2.11
N TRP A 32 0.54 -34.97 1.88
CA TRP A 32 0.94 -33.97 2.86
C TRP A 32 0.06 -34.06 4.12
N ASN A 33 -1.26 -34.15 3.95
CA ASN A 33 -2.20 -34.32 5.06
C ASN A 33 -1.90 -35.59 5.87
N ALA A 34 -1.66 -36.71 5.20
CA ALA A 34 -1.33 -37.98 5.87
C ALA A 34 -0.04 -37.90 6.71
N MET A 35 0.90 -37.06 6.31
CA MET A 35 2.20 -36.90 6.99
C MET A 35 2.22 -35.82 8.06
N HIS A 36 1.39 -34.77 7.94
CA HIS A 36 1.56 -33.54 8.72
C HIS A 36 0.29 -33.07 9.44
N ALA A 37 -0.91 -33.57 9.08
CA ALA A 37 -2.14 -32.94 9.52
C ALA A 37 -2.35 -32.98 11.04
N GLU A 38 -2.01 -34.09 11.69
CA GLU A 38 -2.15 -34.25 13.13
C GLU A 38 -1.15 -33.38 13.90
N ASP A 39 0.14 -33.46 13.53
CA ASP A 39 1.23 -32.73 14.20
C ASP A 39 1.10 -31.22 14.02
N MET A 40 0.75 -30.76 12.81
CA MET A 40 0.60 -29.34 12.51
C MET A 40 -0.78 -28.79 12.85
N LYS A 41 -1.78 -29.66 13.09
CA LYS A 41 -3.20 -29.29 13.24
C LYS A 41 -3.71 -28.46 12.06
N ILE A 42 -3.28 -28.85 10.86
CA ILE A 42 -3.59 -28.18 9.60
C ILE A 42 -4.09 -29.24 8.62
N ILE A 43 -5.18 -28.95 7.93
CA ILE A 43 -5.70 -29.78 6.83
C ILE A 43 -5.70 -28.94 5.57
N LEU A 44 -5.12 -29.48 4.52
CA LEU A 44 -5.15 -28.89 3.19
C LEU A 44 -6.30 -29.50 2.39
N MET A 45 -7.14 -28.65 1.82
CA MET A 45 -8.29 -29.06 1.03
C MET A 45 -8.10 -28.61 -0.41
N SER A 46 -7.81 -29.54 -1.32
CA SER A 46 -7.74 -29.22 -2.75
C SER A 46 -9.14 -28.95 -3.29
N ILE A 47 -9.31 -27.81 -3.97
CA ILE A 47 -10.56 -27.40 -4.61
C ILE A 47 -10.34 -27.09 -6.09
N GLY A 48 -11.38 -27.30 -6.90
CA GLY A 48 -11.38 -26.99 -8.32
C GLY A 48 -12.80 -26.87 -8.87
N TRP A 49 -12.96 -26.31 -10.07
CA TRP A 49 -14.28 -26.03 -10.64
C TRP A 49 -15.12 -27.30 -10.84
N GLU A 50 -14.50 -28.41 -11.25
CA GLU A 50 -15.18 -29.70 -11.49
C GLU A 50 -15.76 -30.30 -10.20
N THR A 51 -15.14 -30.03 -9.05
CA THR A 51 -15.43 -30.72 -7.79
C THR A 51 -16.10 -29.83 -6.76
N ASN A 52 -15.98 -28.51 -6.88
CA ASN A 52 -16.37 -27.56 -5.83
C ASN A 52 -17.13 -26.33 -6.34
N SER A 53 -17.46 -26.26 -7.64
CA SER A 53 -18.39 -25.25 -8.15
C SER A 53 -19.82 -25.80 -8.20
N THR A 54 -20.78 -24.92 -7.93
CA THR A 54 -22.22 -25.19 -8.01
C THR A 54 -22.79 -24.37 -9.16
N PRO A 55 -23.61 -24.95 -10.06
CA PRO A 55 -24.24 -24.21 -11.14
C PRO A 55 -25.02 -23.00 -10.61
N ASP A 56 -24.73 -21.82 -11.15
CA ASP A 56 -25.40 -20.57 -10.80
C ASP A 56 -25.58 -19.74 -12.08
N LEU A 57 -26.83 -19.47 -12.45
CA LEU A 57 -27.18 -18.73 -13.68
C LEU A 57 -27.33 -17.22 -13.44
N ARG A 58 -27.08 -16.73 -12.22
CA ARG A 58 -27.15 -15.30 -11.90
C ARG A 58 -26.02 -14.50 -12.52
N ASP A 59 -24.88 -15.14 -12.76
CA ASP A 59 -23.65 -14.52 -13.27
C ASP A 59 -23.06 -15.31 -14.44
N SER A 60 -22.03 -14.74 -15.08
CA SER A 60 -21.25 -15.48 -16.09
C SER A 60 -20.49 -16.65 -15.44
N GLY A 61 -20.24 -17.72 -16.20
CA GLY A 61 -19.56 -18.91 -15.68
C GLY A 61 -18.19 -18.62 -15.01
N GLN A 62 -17.43 -17.66 -15.54
CA GLN A 62 -16.16 -17.26 -14.93
C GLN A 62 -16.37 -16.52 -13.60
N GLU A 63 -17.39 -15.67 -13.47
CA GLU A 63 -17.65 -14.99 -12.20
C GLU A 63 -18.19 -15.92 -11.12
N VAL A 64 -18.93 -16.95 -11.51
CA VAL A 64 -19.31 -18.02 -10.59
C VAL A 64 -18.07 -18.74 -10.05
N ILE A 65 -17.11 -19.09 -10.92
CA ILE A 65 -15.85 -19.72 -10.54
C ILE A 65 -15.03 -18.79 -9.63
N ASN A 66 -14.90 -17.51 -9.99
CA ASN A 66 -14.18 -16.53 -9.19
C ASN A 66 -14.74 -16.44 -7.76
N ARG A 67 -16.04 -16.17 -7.63
CA ARG A 67 -16.71 -16.01 -6.33
C ARG A 67 -16.73 -17.28 -5.49
N GLN A 68 -16.95 -18.43 -6.12
CA GLN A 68 -17.08 -19.69 -5.40
C GLN A 68 -15.73 -20.30 -5.00
N LEU A 69 -14.67 -20.04 -5.77
CA LEU A 69 -13.38 -20.74 -5.63
C LEU A 69 -12.20 -19.81 -5.42
N VAL A 70 -11.98 -18.86 -6.33
CA VAL A 70 -10.81 -17.98 -6.28
C VAL A 70 -10.83 -17.14 -5.01
N ASP A 71 -11.97 -16.49 -4.72
CA ASP A 71 -12.12 -15.58 -3.59
C ASP A 71 -11.99 -16.30 -2.23
N LYS A 72 -12.31 -17.60 -2.20
CA LYS A 72 -12.31 -18.42 -0.97
C LYS A 72 -11.04 -19.24 -0.74
N CYS A 73 -10.17 -19.35 -1.74
CA CYS A 73 -8.93 -20.12 -1.57
C CYS A 73 -7.89 -19.36 -0.75
N ASP A 74 -7.04 -20.10 -0.05
CA ASP A 74 -5.90 -19.58 0.70
C ASP A 74 -4.60 -19.67 -0.12
N LEU A 75 -4.52 -20.69 -0.97
CA LEU A 75 -3.42 -20.90 -1.91
C LEU A 75 -3.99 -21.24 -3.30
N LEU A 76 -3.24 -20.85 -4.34
CA LEU A 76 -3.53 -21.22 -5.71
C LEU A 76 -2.33 -21.95 -6.32
N ILE A 77 -2.59 -23.07 -6.99
CA ILE A 77 -1.62 -23.81 -7.79
C ILE A 77 -2.07 -23.76 -9.26
N GLY A 78 -1.30 -23.03 -10.07
CA GLY A 78 -1.46 -22.89 -11.50
C GLY A 78 -0.57 -23.87 -12.25
N VAL A 79 -1.09 -24.59 -13.25
CA VAL A 79 -0.27 -25.47 -14.10
C VAL A 79 -0.58 -25.27 -15.58
N PHE A 80 0.46 -25.16 -16.39
CA PHE A 80 0.39 -25.00 -17.84
C PHE A 80 1.29 -26.02 -18.55
N TRP A 81 0.92 -26.39 -19.77
CA TRP A 81 1.76 -27.19 -20.68
C TRP A 81 1.78 -26.57 -22.08
N THR A 82 0.96 -27.07 -22.99
CA THR A 82 0.92 -26.57 -24.37
C THR A 82 -0.16 -25.53 -24.63
N ARG A 83 -1.11 -25.40 -23.69
CA ARG A 83 -2.25 -24.50 -23.78
C ARG A 83 -2.21 -23.47 -22.67
N LEU A 84 -2.59 -22.24 -23.00
CA LEU A 84 -2.84 -21.20 -21.99
C LEU A 84 -4.30 -21.28 -21.51
N GLY A 85 -5.21 -21.65 -22.41
CA GLY A 85 -6.64 -21.79 -22.11
C GLY A 85 -7.53 -21.07 -23.13
N THR A 86 -8.83 -21.12 -22.88
CA THR A 86 -9.83 -20.45 -23.72
C THR A 86 -9.95 -18.98 -23.31
N PRO A 87 -10.00 -18.04 -24.27
CA PRO A 87 -10.21 -16.63 -23.97
C PRO A 87 -11.50 -16.38 -23.19
N THR A 88 -11.43 -15.52 -22.17
CA THR A 88 -12.59 -15.00 -21.45
C THR A 88 -13.16 -13.76 -22.12
N VAL A 89 -14.44 -13.45 -21.85
CA VAL A 89 -15.13 -12.27 -22.42
C VAL A 89 -14.42 -10.96 -22.06
N LEU A 90 -13.73 -10.92 -20.92
CA LEU A 90 -13.01 -9.75 -20.39
C LEU A 90 -11.53 -9.68 -20.83
N GLY A 91 -11.09 -10.58 -21.72
CA GLY A 91 -9.68 -10.71 -22.14
C GLY A 91 -8.86 -11.61 -21.21
N GLY A 92 -7.77 -12.19 -21.73
CA GLY A 92 -7.00 -13.25 -21.06
C GLY A 92 -7.67 -14.62 -21.13
N THR A 93 -7.10 -15.62 -20.47
CA THR A 93 -7.70 -16.97 -20.33
C THR A 93 -8.21 -17.19 -18.91
N GLY A 94 -9.16 -18.13 -18.71
CA GLY A 94 -9.74 -18.38 -17.38
C GLY A 94 -8.70 -18.61 -16.29
N THR A 95 -7.72 -19.50 -16.53
CA THR A 95 -6.63 -19.79 -15.60
C THR A 95 -5.71 -18.59 -15.36
N GLU A 96 -5.43 -17.78 -16.39
CA GLU A 96 -4.64 -16.54 -16.22
C GLU A 96 -5.37 -15.54 -15.32
N VAL A 97 -6.68 -15.37 -15.52
CA VAL A 97 -7.53 -14.48 -14.71
C VAL A 97 -7.58 -14.93 -13.25
N GLU A 98 -7.73 -16.24 -13.01
CA GLU A 98 -7.73 -16.84 -11.67
C GLU A 98 -6.41 -16.56 -10.93
N ILE A 99 -5.26 -16.80 -11.60
CA ILE A 99 -3.93 -16.53 -11.03
C ILE A 99 -3.74 -15.03 -10.76
N ALA A 100 -4.12 -14.17 -11.71
CA ALA A 100 -3.97 -12.73 -11.56
C ALA A 100 -4.81 -12.19 -10.40
N ARG A 101 -6.06 -12.66 -10.26
CA ARG A 101 -6.97 -12.29 -9.17
C ARG A 101 -6.43 -12.74 -7.82
N ALA A 102 -6.05 -14.01 -7.67
CA ALA A 102 -5.46 -14.53 -6.44
C ALA A 102 -4.17 -13.77 -6.05
N LYS A 103 -3.29 -13.50 -7.03
CA LYS A 103 -2.08 -12.70 -6.81
C LYS A 103 -2.39 -11.28 -6.34
N ASN A 104 -3.37 -10.62 -6.97
CA ASN A 104 -3.78 -9.26 -6.61
C ASN A 104 -4.42 -9.18 -5.21
N GLU A 105 -5.01 -10.28 -4.73
CA GLU A 105 -5.51 -10.45 -3.37
C GLU A 105 -4.42 -10.80 -2.35
N GLY A 106 -3.16 -10.94 -2.78
CA GLY A 106 -2.03 -11.29 -1.92
C GLY A 106 -1.96 -12.77 -1.55
N LYS A 107 -2.73 -13.62 -2.23
CA LYS A 107 -2.72 -15.08 -2.01
C LYS A 107 -1.45 -15.70 -2.57
N ARG A 108 -0.99 -16.77 -1.92
CA ARG A 108 0.19 -17.51 -2.37
C ARG A 108 -0.15 -18.27 -3.65
N CYS A 109 0.51 -17.90 -4.75
CA CYS A 109 0.31 -18.51 -6.06
C CYS A 109 1.57 -19.29 -6.47
N MET A 110 1.44 -20.61 -6.64
CA MET A 110 2.50 -21.46 -7.19
C MET A 110 2.17 -21.78 -8.65
N VAL A 111 2.98 -21.31 -9.59
CA VAL A 111 2.72 -21.51 -11.02
C VAL A 111 3.79 -22.39 -11.64
N TYR A 112 3.35 -23.44 -12.34
CA TYR A 112 4.22 -24.45 -12.96
C TYR A 112 3.99 -24.53 -14.47
N PHE A 113 5.09 -24.71 -15.21
CA PHE A 113 5.09 -24.89 -16.66
C PHE A 113 5.77 -26.22 -17.00
N SER A 114 5.08 -27.06 -17.75
CA SER A 114 5.59 -28.34 -18.22
C SER A 114 6.49 -28.15 -19.44
N ASP A 115 7.69 -28.71 -19.37
CA ASP A 115 8.63 -28.85 -20.48
C ASP A 115 8.65 -30.31 -21.00
N LYS A 116 7.62 -31.12 -20.67
CA LYS A 116 7.46 -32.49 -21.19
C LYS A 116 7.45 -32.50 -22.72
N GLU A 117 8.15 -33.47 -23.32
CA GLU A 117 8.15 -33.67 -24.76
C GLU A 117 6.75 -33.94 -25.31
N VAL A 118 6.42 -33.27 -26.42
CA VAL A 118 5.16 -33.43 -27.13
C VAL A 118 5.42 -33.42 -28.63
N SER A 119 4.74 -34.31 -29.36
CA SER A 119 4.82 -34.34 -30.82
C SER A 119 4.41 -32.97 -31.39
N PRO A 120 5.21 -32.33 -32.26
CA PRO A 120 4.87 -31.04 -32.86
C PRO A 120 3.50 -31.00 -33.53
N SER A 121 3.04 -32.14 -34.07
CA SER A 121 1.71 -32.29 -34.69
C SER A 121 0.54 -32.17 -33.72
N LYS A 122 0.77 -32.25 -32.41
CA LYS A 122 -0.25 -32.11 -31.35
C LYS A 122 -0.23 -30.72 -30.69
N ILE A 123 0.73 -29.87 -31.05
CA ILE A 123 0.86 -28.52 -30.49
C ILE A 123 0.04 -27.55 -31.33
N ASP A 124 -0.90 -26.88 -30.69
CA ASP A 124 -1.49 -25.65 -31.23
C ASP A 124 -0.44 -24.54 -31.07
N GLN A 125 0.16 -24.12 -32.19
CA GLN A 125 1.28 -23.17 -32.19
C GLN A 125 0.91 -21.82 -31.57
N GLU A 126 -0.35 -21.38 -31.72
CA GLU A 126 -0.79 -20.09 -31.19
C GLU A 126 -0.98 -20.17 -29.67
N GLN A 127 -1.62 -21.24 -29.18
CA GLN A 127 -1.72 -21.50 -27.74
C GLN A 127 -0.35 -21.66 -27.08
N TYR A 128 0.57 -22.37 -27.72
CA TYR A 128 1.92 -22.54 -27.20
C TYR A 128 2.70 -21.22 -27.15
N ARG A 129 2.55 -20.38 -28.18
CA ARG A 129 3.11 -19.01 -28.18
C ARG A 129 2.60 -18.20 -27.00
N GLN A 130 1.29 -18.25 -26.72
CA GLN A 130 0.67 -17.56 -25.58
C GLN A 130 1.21 -18.07 -24.24
N VAL A 131 1.47 -19.38 -24.10
CA VAL A 131 2.13 -19.94 -22.90
C VAL A 131 3.53 -19.36 -22.71
N GLN A 132 4.32 -19.24 -23.77
CA GLN A 132 5.67 -18.66 -23.69
C GLN A 132 5.63 -17.16 -23.36
N GLU A 133 4.70 -16.41 -23.94
CA GLU A 133 4.47 -15.00 -23.62
C GLU A 133 4.07 -14.83 -22.14
N TYR A 134 3.18 -15.69 -21.65
CA TYR A 134 2.75 -15.68 -20.25
C TYR A 134 3.88 -16.05 -19.28
N TRP A 135 4.71 -17.05 -19.62
CA TRP A 135 5.93 -17.37 -18.87
C TRP A 135 6.84 -16.14 -18.74
N ASN A 136 7.14 -15.47 -19.85
CA ASN A 136 8.00 -14.29 -19.87
C ASN A 136 7.39 -13.12 -19.09
N LYS A 137 6.06 -12.97 -19.11
CA LYS A 137 5.32 -11.96 -18.34
C LYS A 137 5.41 -12.20 -16.82
N LEU A 138 5.48 -13.45 -16.37
CA LEU A 138 5.56 -13.78 -14.94
C LEU A 138 6.95 -13.56 -14.35
N GLN A 139 8.03 -13.81 -15.10
CA GLN A 139 9.43 -13.75 -14.59
C GLN A 139 9.81 -12.43 -13.87
N PRO A 140 9.44 -11.23 -14.36
CA PRO A 140 9.78 -9.99 -13.67
C PRO A 140 9.00 -9.75 -12.38
N THR A 141 7.90 -10.47 -12.16
CA THR A 141 6.92 -10.18 -11.10
C THR A 141 6.71 -11.35 -10.13
N GLY A 142 7.47 -12.44 -10.27
CA GLY A 142 7.41 -13.62 -9.42
C GLY A 142 8.21 -14.79 -9.97
N LEU A 143 8.40 -15.82 -9.13
CA LEU A 143 9.14 -17.03 -9.49
C LEU A 143 8.18 -18.16 -9.89
N ALA A 144 7.94 -18.33 -11.19
CA ALA A 144 7.28 -19.51 -11.75
C ALA A 144 8.30 -20.65 -11.96
N ASN A 145 7.85 -21.90 -11.86
CA ASN A 145 8.73 -23.07 -11.91
C ASN A 145 8.51 -23.90 -13.19
N ARG A 146 9.57 -24.50 -13.73
CA ARG A 146 9.52 -25.44 -14.86
C ARG A 146 9.87 -26.85 -14.41
N TYR A 147 9.27 -27.86 -15.04
CA TYR A 147 9.53 -29.26 -14.76
C TYR A 147 9.53 -30.10 -16.05
N ASN A 148 10.35 -31.15 -16.07
CA ASN A 148 10.60 -31.95 -17.28
C ASN A 148 9.91 -33.33 -17.25
N SER A 149 9.42 -33.77 -16.08
CA SER A 149 8.78 -35.08 -15.89
C SER A 149 7.74 -35.04 -14.78
N ILE A 150 6.88 -36.07 -14.72
CA ILE A 150 5.88 -36.20 -13.66
C ILE A 150 6.50 -36.41 -12.29
N GLU A 151 7.55 -37.24 -12.19
CA GLU A 151 8.26 -37.46 -10.93
C GLU A 151 8.87 -36.16 -10.37
N ASP A 152 9.47 -35.35 -11.24
CA ASP A 152 10.01 -34.03 -10.86
C ASP A 152 8.89 -33.07 -10.42
N PHE A 153 7.76 -33.05 -11.14
CA PHE A 153 6.60 -32.25 -10.77
C PHE A 153 6.05 -32.64 -9.39
N LYS A 154 5.88 -33.94 -9.14
CA LYS A 154 5.40 -34.50 -7.88
C LYS A 154 6.26 -34.05 -6.70
N GLU A 155 7.57 -34.22 -6.80
CA GLU A 155 8.51 -33.85 -5.74
C GLU A 155 8.52 -32.33 -5.50
N ARG A 156 8.45 -31.53 -6.57
CA ARG A 156 8.36 -30.07 -6.46
C ARG A 156 7.10 -29.62 -5.75
N VAL A 157 5.93 -30.13 -6.16
CA VAL A 157 4.65 -29.75 -5.57
C VAL A 157 4.63 -30.07 -4.09
N PHE A 158 5.03 -31.29 -3.70
CA PHE A 158 5.07 -31.70 -2.29
C PHE A 158 5.99 -30.80 -1.45
N ARG A 159 7.21 -30.54 -1.94
CA ARG A 159 8.18 -29.67 -1.26
C ARG A 159 7.69 -28.23 -1.15
N HIS A 160 7.11 -27.68 -2.22
CA HIS A 160 6.66 -26.29 -2.24
C HIS A 160 5.41 -26.08 -1.37
N ILE A 161 4.46 -27.03 -1.37
CA ILE A 161 3.33 -27.03 -0.43
C ILE A 161 3.85 -27.04 1.01
N THR A 162 4.78 -27.94 1.32
CA THR A 162 5.37 -28.03 2.66
C THR A 162 6.00 -26.72 3.10
N SER A 163 6.83 -26.12 2.23
CA SER A 163 7.46 -24.82 2.51
C SER A 163 6.44 -23.71 2.72
N ALA A 164 5.39 -23.65 1.89
CA ALA A 164 4.37 -22.62 2.01
C ALA A 164 3.57 -22.74 3.31
N VAL A 165 3.19 -23.96 3.71
CA VAL A 165 2.47 -24.18 4.97
C VAL A 165 3.35 -23.86 6.19
N GLN A 166 4.63 -24.22 6.15
CA GLN A 166 5.57 -23.86 7.22
C GLN A 166 5.70 -22.34 7.36
N GLU A 167 5.77 -21.63 6.24
CA GLU A 167 5.85 -20.17 6.23
C GLU A 167 4.57 -19.53 6.78
N ILE A 168 3.39 -19.99 6.34
CA ILE A 168 2.09 -19.56 6.89
C ILE A 168 2.03 -19.80 8.41
N THR A 169 2.50 -20.96 8.86
CA THR A 169 2.49 -21.32 10.30
C THR A 169 3.44 -20.43 11.10
N ARG A 170 4.59 -20.04 10.52
CA ARG A 170 5.53 -19.10 11.14
C ARG A 170 4.91 -17.70 11.24
N GLU A 171 4.34 -17.20 10.14
CA GLU A 171 3.64 -15.91 10.10
C GLU A 171 2.51 -15.84 11.15
N ASP A 172 1.72 -16.91 11.29
CA ASP A 172 0.67 -17.02 12.31
C ASP A 172 1.21 -17.01 13.76
N LYS A 173 2.36 -17.66 14.00
CA LYS A 173 3.00 -17.66 15.32
C LYS A 173 3.55 -16.28 15.68
N GLU A 174 4.22 -15.64 14.74
CA GLU A 174 4.76 -14.28 14.90
C GLU A 174 3.62 -13.28 15.15
N ARG A 175 2.52 -13.35 14.38
CA ARG A 175 1.32 -12.53 14.58
C ARG A 175 0.76 -12.71 16.00
N ARG A 176 0.60 -13.95 16.46
CA ARG A 176 0.08 -14.22 17.82
C ARG A 176 1.03 -13.76 18.91
N ALA A 177 2.33 -13.92 18.73
CA ALA A 177 3.32 -13.43 19.68
C ALA A 177 3.27 -11.90 19.81
N ALA A 178 3.17 -11.19 18.68
CA ALA A 178 3.01 -9.74 18.65
C ALA A 178 1.68 -9.28 19.29
N GLU A 179 0.55 -9.97 19.00
CA GLU A 179 -0.74 -9.70 19.65
C GLU A 179 -0.68 -9.92 21.18
N GLN A 180 0.06 -10.94 21.63
CA GLN A 180 0.19 -11.27 23.05
C GLN A 180 1.16 -10.32 23.77
N GLU A 181 2.22 -9.87 23.11
CA GLU A 181 3.13 -8.83 23.58
C GLU A 181 2.44 -7.46 23.66
N ALA A 182 1.62 -7.12 22.67
CA ALA A 182 0.75 -5.94 22.70
C ALA A 182 -0.21 -6.01 23.89
N LYS A 183 -0.86 -7.15 24.13
CA LYS A 183 -1.79 -7.35 25.25
C LYS A 183 -1.10 -7.34 26.62
N LEU A 184 0.14 -7.83 26.72
CA LEU A 184 0.96 -7.74 27.93
C LEU A 184 1.42 -6.31 28.20
N THR A 185 1.74 -5.56 27.13
CA THR A 185 2.09 -4.14 27.20
C THR A 185 0.87 -3.31 27.63
N GLU A 186 -0.32 -3.59 27.09
CA GLU A 186 -1.60 -3.01 27.51
C GLU A 186 -1.91 -3.27 28.99
N GLN A 187 -1.67 -4.50 29.48
CA GLN A 187 -1.86 -4.84 30.90
C GLN A 187 -0.81 -4.21 31.82
N ALA A 188 0.43 -4.04 31.35
CA ALA A 188 1.51 -3.39 32.10
C ALA A 188 1.31 -1.87 32.22
N ILE A 189 0.59 -1.25 31.28
CA ILE A 189 0.30 0.20 31.26
C ILE A 189 -0.94 0.56 32.11
N GLY A 190 -1.72 -0.42 32.59
CA GLY A 190 -2.77 -0.18 33.59
C GLY A 190 -3.99 0.61 33.09
N LEU A 191 -4.20 0.70 31.78
CA LEU A 191 -5.38 1.34 31.20
C LEU A 191 -6.49 0.30 30.93
N PRO A 192 -7.59 0.27 31.70
CA PRO A 192 -8.74 -0.54 31.35
C PRO A 192 -9.50 0.15 30.21
N ILE A 193 -9.43 -0.40 29.00
CA ILE A 193 -10.37 -0.03 27.93
C ILE A 193 -11.76 -0.54 28.37
N GLN A 194 -12.67 0.38 28.65
CA GLN A 194 -14.09 0.04 28.75
C GLN A 194 -14.53 -0.49 27.39
N THR A 195 -14.86 -1.78 27.35
CA THR A 195 -15.51 -2.39 26.19
C THR A 195 -16.92 -1.84 26.10
N ILE A 196 -17.13 -0.88 25.19
CA ILE A 196 -18.46 -0.48 24.78
C ILE A 196 -19.07 -1.66 24.00
N PRO A 197 -20.31 -2.08 24.28
CA PRO A 197 -20.91 -3.22 23.61
C PRO A 197 -21.04 -2.97 22.10
N SER A 198 -20.43 -3.84 21.31
CA SER A 198 -20.67 -3.94 19.87
C SER A 198 -22.11 -4.38 19.61
N ILE A 199 -22.89 -3.57 18.91
CA ILE A 199 -24.16 -4.00 18.31
C ILE A 199 -23.84 -4.45 16.89
N SER A 200 -24.17 -5.70 16.59
CA SER A 200 -23.90 -6.38 15.33
C SER A 200 -24.72 -5.83 14.16
N ASN A 201 -24.04 -5.50 13.06
CA ASN A 201 -24.28 -6.09 11.74
C ASN A 201 -23.10 -5.75 10.82
N THR A 202 -22.38 -6.80 10.38
CA THR A 202 -21.13 -6.79 9.58
C THR A 202 -19.87 -6.39 10.37
N GLU A 203 -18.90 -7.30 10.45
CA GLU A 203 -17.60 -7.13 11.13
C GLU A 203 -16.70 -6.12 10.39
N ILE A 204 -17.00 -4.82 10.50
CA ILE A 204 -16.07 -3.78 10.06
C ILE A 204 -15.00 -3.67 11.14
N SER A 205 -13.79 -4.12 10.81
CA SER A 205 -12.63 -4.07 11.71
C SER A 205 -11.41 -3.59 10.95
N PHE A 206 -10.67 -2.68 11.58
CA PHE A 206 -9.42 -2.16 11.06
C PHE A 206 -8.23 -2.49 11.98
N ASN A 207 -8.33 -3.54 12.79
CA ASN A 207 -7.26 -3.86 13.76
C ASN A 207 -5.98 -4.36 13.07
N THR A 208 -6.11 -4.98 11.91
CA THR A 208 -4.98 -5.37 11.06
C THR A 208 -5.16 -4.89 9.63
N LEU A 209 -4.05 -4.77 8.90
CA LEU A 209 -4.08 -4.41 7.48
C LEU A 209 -4.95 -5.39 6.68
N SER A 210 -4.85 -6.69 6.94
CA SER A 210 -5.65 -7.70 6.22
C SER A 210 -7.14 -7.55 6.49
N GLU A 211 -7.52 -7.33 7.75
CA GLU A 211 -8.93 -7.10 8.12
C GLU A 211 -9.46 -5.84 7.44
N ALA A 212 -8.70 -4.73 7.48
CA ALA A 212 -9.12 -3.51 6.82
C ALA A 212 -9.28 -3.65 5.31
N GLN A 213 -8.36 -4.37 4.65
CA GLN A 213 -8.47 -4.65 3.22
C GLN A 213 -9.71 -5.49 2.90
N THR A 214 -10.03 -6.49 3.72
CA THR A 214 -11.25 -7.31 3.56
C THR A 214 -12.51 -6.49 3.83
N SER A 215 -12.56 -5.74 4.93
CA SER A 215 -13.71 -4.90 5.28
C SER A 215 -13.97 -3.85 4.21
N VAL A 216 -12.96 -3.08 3.79
CA VAL A 216 -13.13 -2.05 2.75
C VAL A 216 -13.56 -2.67 1.41
N LYS A 217 -12.99 -3.80 0.98
CA LYS A 217 -13.45 -4.49 -0.23
C LYS A 217 -14.92 -4.91 -0.13
N SER A 218 -15.33 -5.48 1.01
CA SER A 218 -16.72 -5.85 1.24
C SER A 218 -17.66 -4.64 1.22
N LEU A 219 -17.22 -3.48 1.73
CA LEU A 219 -17.99 -2.24 1.71
C LEU A 219 -18.13 -1.72 0.27
N LEU A 220 -17.08 -1.77 -0.54
CA LEU A 220 -17.13 -1.33 -1.94
C LEU A 220 -18.16 -2.11 -2.79
N GLU A 221 -18.44 -3.37 -2.43
CA GLU A 221 -19.44 -4.22 -3.09
C GLU A 221 -20.84 -4.10 -2.45
N SER A 222 -20.96 -3.48 -1.27
CA SER A 222 -22.20 -3.35 -0.53
C SER A 222 -23.03 -2.16 -1.00
N ARG A 223 -24.34 -2.36 -1.15
CA ARG A 223 -25.30 -1.27 -1.42
C ARG A 223 -25.28 -0.17 -0.34
N PHE A 224 -24.93 -0.53 0.90
CA PHE A 224 -24.85 0.39 2.03
C PHE A 224 -23.40 0.75 2.40
N GLY A 225 -22.42 0.32 1.60
CA GLY A 225 -21.01 0.41 1.97
C GLY A 225 -20.49 1.81 2.24
N VAL A 226 -20.99 2.82 1.53
CA VAL A 226 -20.66 4.23 1.78
C VAL A 226 -21.16 4.66 3.16
N GLN A 227 -22.42 4.36 3.51
CA GLN A 227 -22.99 4.70 4.82
C GLN A 227 -22.27 3.96 5.95
N ASP A 228 -22.02 2.66 5.77
CA ASP A 228 -21.33 1.84 6.75
C ASP A 228 -19.87 2.32 6.96
N MET A 229 -19.22 2.80 5.90
CA MET A 229 -17.89 3.39 5.97
C MET A 229 -17.90 4.77 6.66
N GLU A 230 -18.90 5.61 6.39
CA GLU A 230 -19.13 6.87 7.10
C GLU A 230 -19.26 6.62 8.61
N ASP A 231 -20.09 5.65 9.00
CA ASP A 231 -20.30 5.29 10.41
C ASP A 231 -18.99 4.77 11.05
N ALA A 232 -18.23 3.95 10.33
CA ALA A 232 -16.93 3.45 10.81
C ALA A 232 -15.88 4.57 10.94
N LYS A 233 -15.84 5.51 9.99
CA LYS A 233 -15.02 6.73 10.08
C LYS A 233 -15.40 7.53 11.32
N GLU A 234 -16.69 7.79 11.56
CA GLU A 234 -17.13 8.57 12.73
C GLU A 234 -16.68 7.94 14.05
N GLN A 235 -16.79 6.61 14.16
CA GLN A 235 -16.32 5.86 15.33
C GLN A 235 -14.82 6.04 15.55
N GLU A 236 -14.02 5.89 14.50
CA GLU A 236 -12.56 6.02 14.60
C GLU A 236 -12.11 7.45 14.90
N ILE A 237 -12.75 8.47 14.30
CA ILE A 237 -12.49 9.87 14.63
C ILE A 237 -12.84 10.13 16.09
N ALA A 238 -14.01 9.69 16.56
CA ALA A 238 -14.44 9.88 17.94
C ALA A 238 -13.48 9.21 18.93
N ARG A 239 -13.02 7.99 18.61
CA ARG A 239 -12.05 7.25 19.42
C ARG A 239 -10.73 8.00 19.56
N ILE A 240 -10.14 8.46 18.45
CA ILE A 240 -8.88 9.22 18.46
C ILE A 240 -9.08 10.56 19.19
N GLN A 241 -10.16 11.29 18.91
CA GLN A 241 -10.43 12.57 19.56
C GLN A 241 -10.64 12.43 21.07
N SER A 242 -11.31 11.36 21.52
CA SER A 242 -11.48 11.06 22.95
C SER A 242 -10.13 10.83 23.64
N LEU A 243 -9.22 10.09 22.98
CA LEU A 243 -7.86 9.88 23.48
C LEU A 243 -7.08 11.20 23.57
N LEU A 244 -7.16 12.06 22.55
CA LEU A 244 -6.51 13.37 22.51
C LEU A 244 -6.94 14.31 23.65
N THR A 245 -8.11 14.05 24.24
CA THR A 245 -8.68 14.79 25.38
C THR A 245 -8.66 14.00 26.69
N SER A 246 -8.03 12.83 26.72
CA SER A 246 -7.98 11.99 27.92
C SER A 246 -7.13 12.63 29.04
N PRO A 247 -7.46 12.41 30.32
CA PRO A 247 -6.68 12.93 31.44
C PRO A 247 -5.21 12.48 31.42
N ASP A 248 -4.96 11.22 31.05
CA ASP A 248 -3.60 10.65 31.04
C ASP A 248 -2.72 11.33 29.99
N LEU A 249 -3.26 11.56 28.79
CA LEU A 249 -2.53 12.26 27.74
C LEU A 249 -2.44 13.78 28.01
N ALA A 250 -3.44 14.37 28.67
CA ALA A 250 -3.39 15.76 29.13
C ALA A 250 -2.25 16.00 30.12
N GLU A 251 -1.94 15.03 31.00
CA GLU A 251 -0.78 15.12 31.88
C GLU A 251 0.52 15.17 31.05
N LEU A 252 0.67 14.30 30.04
CA LEU A 252 1.86 14.30 29.18
C LEU A 252 2.02 15.62 28.41
N PHE A 253 0.92 16.20 27.90
CA PHE A 253 0.95 17.50 27.22
C PHE A 253 1.24 18.69 28.14
N SER A 254 1.06 18.53 29.45
CA SER A 254 1.40 19.57 30.43
C SER A 254 2.90 19.66 30.73
N ARG A 255 3.66 18.61 30.39
CA ARG A 255 5.12 18.55 30.58
C ARG A 255 5.85 19.33 29.49
N GLN A 256 7.08 19.75 29.76
CA GLN A 256 7.92 20.36 28.73
C GLN A 256 8.28 19.32 27.65
N PRO A 257 8.27 19.69 26.36
CA PRO A 257 8.81 18.86 25.28
C PRO A 257 10.25 18.46 25.56
N SER A 258 10.53 17.16 25.45
CA SER A 258 11.86 16.58 25.70
C SER A 258 12.00 15.27 24.92
N VAL A 259 13.23 14.76 24.84
CA VAL A 259 13.55 13.48 24.20
C VAL A 259 12.98 12.28 24.96
N GLU A 260 12.43 12.48 26.16
CA GLU A 260 11.71 11.47 26.93
C GLU A 260 10.19 11.57 26.74
N THR A 261 9.64 12.78 26.65
CA THR A 261 8.18 13.00 26.59
C THR A 261 7.61 12.90 25.18
N ILE A 262 8.31 13.43 24.17
CA ILE A 262 7.81 13.45 22.80
C ILE A 262 7.71 12.04 22.20
N PRO A 263 8.70 11.13 22.32
CA PRO A 263 8.56 9.78 21.76
C PRO A 263 7.39 9.01 22.36
N ALA A 264 7.13 9.17 23.66
CA ALA A 264 6.00 8.52 24.32
C ALA A 264 4.65 9.02 23.78
N ILE A 265 4.51 10.34 23.59
CA ILE A 265 3.31 10.92 22.98
C ILE A 265 3.13 10.39 21.55
N ILE A 266 4.20 10.38 20.75
CA ILE A 266 4.18 9.93 19.37
C ILE A 266 3.75 8.46 19.27
N GLN A 267 4.30 7.57 20.10
CA GLN A 267 3.89 6.17 20.15
C GLN A 267 2.40 5.99 20.50
N ILE A 268 1.88 6.77 21.46
CA ILE A 268 0.45 6.72 21.82
C ILE A 268 -0.42 7.17 20.64
N LEU A 269 -0.05 8.28 19.99
CA LEU A 269 -0.79 8.80 18.83
C LEU A 269 -0.76 7.82 17.65
N GLU A 270 0.37 7.18 17.40
CA GLU A 270 0.52 6.17 16.35
C GLU A 270 -0.32 4.94 16.62
N ALA A 271 -0.18 4.35 17.81
CA ALA A 271 -0.96 3.18 18.21
C ALA A 271 -2.46 3.46 18.05
N ALA A 272 -2.89 4.66 18.42
CA ALA A 272 -4.28 5.08 18.25
C ALA A 272 -4.67 5.34 16.79
N THR A 273 -3.74 5.66 15.89
CA THR A 273 -4.05 6.01 14.50
C THR A 273 -3.92 4.83 13.54
N ILE A 274 -3.22 3.75 13.93
CA ILE A 274 -2.99 2.55 13.11
C ILE A 274 -4.26 2.00 12.45
N PRO A 275 -5.42 1.85 13.13
CA PRO A 275 -6.61 1.32 12.47
C PRO A 275 -7.11 2.24 11.34
N SER A 276 -7.15 3.54 11.57
CA SER A 276 -7.43 4.55 10.52
C SER A 276 -6.40 4.52 9.39
N MET A 277 -5.11 4.26 9.68
CA MET A 277 -4.09 4.06 8.64
C MET A 277 -4.44 2.85 7.77
N TYR A 278 -4.80 1.71 8.36
CA TYR A 278 -5.18 0.52 7.59
C TYR A 278 -6.43 0.73 6.74
N ALA A 279 -7.44 1.43 7.27
CA ALA A 279 -8.64 1.79 6.53
C ALA A 279 -8.31 2.70 5.33
N LEU A 280 -7.59 3.80 5.53
CA LEU A 280 -7.23 4.71 4.44
C LEU A 280 -6.25 4.11 3.44
N ALA A 281 -5.35 3.23 3.86
CA ALA A 281 -4.49 2.48 2.94
C ALA A 281 -5.33 1.58 2.02
N ALA A 282 -6.35 0.91 2.58
CA ALA A 282 -7.27 0.08 1.82
C ALA A 282 -8.17 0.92 0.89
N ILE A 283 -8.67 2.08 1.35
CA ILE A 283 -9.44 3.03 0.52
C ILE A 283 -8.58 3.52 -0.65
N GLY A 284 -7.39 4.06 -0.37
CA GLY A 284 -6.47 4.56 -1.39
C GLY A 284 -6.09 3.48 -2.41
N ARG A 285 -6.05 2.21 -2.00
CA ARG A 285 -5.77 1.10 -2.90
C ARG A 285 -6.99 0.63 -3.70
N TYR A 286 -8.16 0.48 -3.08
CA TYR A 286 -9.29 -0.25 -3.66
C TYR A 286 -10.48 0.63 -4.05
N ALA A 287 -10.76 1.72 -3.35
CA ALA A 287 -11.93 2.56 -3.61
C ALA A 287 -11.86 3.27 -4.97
N ASP A 288 -13.02 3.46 -5.59
CA ASP A 288 -13.13 4.18 -6.87
C ASP A 288 -12.82 5.67 -6.66
N GLU A 289 -11.75 6.15 -7.29
CA GLU A 289 -11.31 7.54 -7.18
C GLU A 289 -12.18 8.53 -7.96
N THR A 290 -13.17 8.03 -8.70
CA THR A 290 -14.18 8.84 -9.39
C THR A 290 -15.45 9.03 -8.57
N SER A 291 -15.63 8.28 -7.49
CA SER A 291 -16.75 8.44 -6.56
C SER A 291 -16.49 9.63 -5.63
N PRO A 292 -17.33 10.69 -5.68
CA PRO A 292 -17.21 11.82 -4.77
C PRO A 292 -17.36 11.40 -3.30
N GLU A 293 -18.16 10.37 -3.01
CA GLU A 293 -18.41 9.89 -1.66
C GLU A 293 -17.14 9.30 -1.03
N TRP A 294 -16.40 8.46 -1.75
CA TRP A 294 -15.15 7.90 -1.23
C TRP A 294 -14.03 8.92 -1.10
N LEU A 295 -13.97 9.88 -2.02
CA LEU A 295 -13.08 11.03 -1.92
C LEU A 295 -13.39 11.86 -0.68
N ASP A 296 -14.67 12.15 -0.43
CA ASP A 296 -15.11 12.94 0.73
C ASP A 296 -14.90 12.20 2.05
N ILE A 297 -15.21 10.90 2.14
CA ILE A 297 -14.92 10.07 3.32
C ILE A 297 -13.45 10.19 3.70
N ALA A 298 -12.53 10.01 2.74
CA ALA A 298 -11.11 10.05 3.01
C ALA A 298 -10.63 11.46 3.38
N GLY A 299 -11.13 12.47 2.67
CA GLY A 299 -10.81 13.88 2.90
C GLY A 299 -11.30 14.40 4.25
N ASP A 300 -12.57 14.14 4.61
CA ASP A 300 -13.18 14.53 5.90
C ASP A 300 -12.47 13.86 7.08
N TRP A 301 -12.11 12.58 6.92
CA TRP A 301 -11.39 11.84 7.95
C TRP A 301 -10.04 12.48 8.27
N ILE A 302 -9.27 12.83 7.23
CA ILE A 302 -8.00 13.53 7.38
C ILE A 302 -8.23 14.94 7.92
N GLU A 303 -9.17 15.70 7.38
CA GLU A 303 -9.46 17.07 7.79
C GLU A 303 -9.77 17.17 9.28
N ARG A 304 -10.66 16.32 9.79
CA ARG A 304 -11.10 16.38 11.20
C ARG A 304 -10.03 15.97 12.19
N LEU A 305 -9.06 15.16 11.76
CA LEU A 305 -7.88 14.79 12.54
C LEU A 305 -6.70 15.76 12.34
N SER A 306 -6.78 16.63 11.33
CA SER A 306 -5.81 17.69 11.05
C SER A 306 -6.25 19.06 11.58
N THR A 307 -7.51 19.21 12.00
CA THR A 307 -8.07 20.48 12.45
C THR A 307 -7.58 20.80 13.86
N ARG A 308 -6.72 21.82 13.96
CA ARG A 308 -6.12 22.28 15.20
C ARG A 308 -7.19 22.82 16.18
N LYS A 309 -7.15 22.31 17.42
CA LYS A 309 -7.86 22.87 18.57
C LYS A 309 -6.84 23.59 19.45
N LEU A 310 -7.23 24.76 19.97
CA LEU A 310 -6.35 25.56 20.84
C LEU A 310 -6.27 24.92 22.22
N GLU A 311 -5.05 24.68 22.67
CA GLU A 311 -4.70 24.13 23.99
C GLU A 311 -4.02 25.17 24.86
N SER A 312 -3.89 24.90 26.16
CA SER A 312 -3.11 25.74 27.08
C SER A 312 -1.64 25.84 26.69
N TYR A 313 -1.10 24.80 26.05
CA TYR A 313 0.27 24.76 25.53
C TYR A 313 0.24 24.79 24.01
N GLU A 314 0.90 25.79 23.43
CA GLU A 314 0.90 26.01 21.98
C GLU A 314 1.37 24.78 21.20
N TRP A 315 2.48 24.16 21.61
CA TRP A 315 3.03 22.97 20.96
C TRP A 315 2.06 21.78 20.97
N ALA A 316 1.30 21.60 22.06
CA ALA A 316 0.31 20.54 22.18
C ALA A 316 -0.81 20.72 21.15
N SER A 317 -1.18 21.96 20.84
CA SER A 317 -2.19 22.27 19.81
C SER A 317 -1.74 21.73 18.44
N TYR A 318 -0.45 21.84 18.12
CA TYR A 318 0.11 21.39 16.83
C TYR A 318 0.31 19.87 16.78
N ILE A 319 0.98 19.28 17.78
CA ILE A 319 1.28 17.84 17.73
C ILE A 319 0.02 16.97 17.79
N LYS A 320 -1.09 17.47 18.36
CA LYS A 320 -2.39 16.78 18.35
C LYS A 320 -2.97 16.60 16.94
N THR A 321 -2.44 17.29 15.91
CA THR A 321 -2.81 17.07 14.50
C THR A 321 -1.96 16.00 13.81
N TYR A 322 -1.00 15.39 14.52
CA TYR A 322 -0.15 14.31 13.99
C TYR A 322 -0.93 13.11 13.42
N PRO A 323 -2.06 12.66 14.00
CA PRO A 323 -2.91 11.65 13.36
C PRO A 323 -3.29 12.03 11.92
N GLY A 324 -3.64 13.29 11.66
CA GLY A 324 -3.93 13.78 10.31
C GLY A 324 -2.75 13.65 9.36
N LEU A 325 -1.54 14.00 9.80
CA LEU A 325 -0.31 13.84 9.02
C LEU A 325 -0.06 12.37 8.65
N LEU A 326 -0.18 11.45 9.60
CA LEU A 326 -0.03 10.01 9.36
C LEU A 326 -1.00 9.51 8.28
N LEU A 327 -2.24 9.96 8.34
CA LEU A 327 -3.28 9.58 7.41
C LEU A 327 -3.06 10.14 6.00
N VAL A 328 -2.51 11.34 5.86
CA VAL A 328 -2.10 11.90 4.57
C VAL A 328 -1.02 11.06 3.91
N TYR A 329 0.05 10.72 4.64
CA TYR A 329 1.12 9.89 4.09
C TYR A 329 0.60 8.49 3.74
N THR A 330 -0.28 7.95 4.59
CA THR A 330 -0.86 6.61 4.39
C THR A 330 -1.78 6.53 3.17
N LEU A 331 -2.75 7.44 3.06
CA LEU A 331 -3.63 7.53 1.90
C LEU A 331 -2.82 7.87 0.66
N GLY A 332 -1.93 8.87 0.78
CA GLY A 332 -1.13 9.38 -0.32
C GLY A 332 -0.25 8.32 -0.96
N ILE A 333 0.52 7.54 -0.17
CA ILE A 333 1.39 6.51 -0.74
C ILE A 333 0.56 5.38 -1.35
N SER A 334 -0.55 5.00 -0.72
CA SER A 334 -1.41 3.90 -1.18
C SER A 334 -2.15 4.27 -2.48
N ALA A 335 -2.69 5.48 -2.54
CA ALA A 335 -3.37 6.02 -3.72
C ALA A 335 -2.39 6.28 -4.86
N LEU A 336 -1.24 6.90 -4.57
CA LEU A 336 -0.19 7.14 -5.55
C LEU A 336 0.25 5.83 -6.21
N ARG A 337 0.51 4.78 -5.43
CA ARG A 337 0.93 3.46 -5.94
C ARG A 337 -0.17 2.71 -6.68
N ALA A 338 -1.43 2.95 -6.33
CA ALA A 338 -2.58 2.45 -7.08
C ALA A 338 -2.86 3.27 -8.35
N GLY A 339 -2.11 4.36 -8.58
CA GLY A 339 -2.31 5.33 -9.66
C GLY A 339 -3.60 6.14 -9.53
N LYS A 340 -4.12 6.28 -8.31
CA LYS A 340 -5.39 6.93 -7.97
C LYS A 340 -5.18 8.36 -7.50
N MET A 341 -4.85 9.24 -8.43
CA MET A 341 -4.42 10.61 -8.14
C MET A 341 -5.53 11.54 -7.67
N ASN A 342 -6.81 11.22 -7.91
CA ASN A 342 -7.92 12.07 -7.48
C ASN A 342 -7.99 12.20 -5.96
N PHE A 343 -7.55 11.19 -5.19
CA PHE A 343 -7.42 11.32 -3.73
C PHE A 343 -6.42 12.41 -3.34
N LEU A 344 -5.25 12.48 -4.00
CA LEU A 344 -4.28 13.55 -3.75
C LEU A 344 -4.79 14.91 -4.25
N LYS A 345 -5.52 14.93 -5.38
CA LYS A 345 -6.13 16.15 -5.92
C LYS A 345 -7.18 16.71 -4.97
N GLU A 346 -8.03 15.85 -4.41
CA GLU A 346 -9.04 16.21 -3.42
C GLU A 346 -8.37 16.78 -2.17
N LEU A 347 -7.44 16.02 -1.57
CA LEU A 347 -6.77 16.42 -0.33
C LEU A 347 -6.03 17.75 -0.46
N THR A 348 -5.31 17.93 -1.56
CA THR A 348 -4.55 19.16 -1.80
C THR A 348 -5.45 20.35 -2.13
N SER A 349 -6.69 20.13 -2.59
CA SER A 349 -7.64 21.20 -2.89
C SER A 349 -8.59 21.52 -1.73
N ARG A 350 -8.71 20.61 -0.74
CA ARG A 350 -9.56 20.77 0.43
C ARG A 350 -9.16 21.99 1.25
N GLN A 351 -10.16 22.75 1.68
CA GLN A 351 -9.99 23.93 2.54
C GLN A 351 -10.51 23.64 3.94
N VAL A 352 -9.80 24.13 4.94
CA VAL A 352 -10.16 24.01 6.34
C VAL A 352 -10.29 25.40 6.94
N TYR A 353 -11.32 25.60 7.76
CA TYR A 353 -11.52 26.86 8.46
C TYR A 353 -10.59 26.96 9.69
N SER A 354 -9.74 27.99 9.74
CA SER A 354 -9.00 28.32 10.97
C SER A 354 -9.83 29.27 11.82
N ARG A 355 -10.22 28.82 13.01
CA ARG A 355 -10.87 29.71 14.00
C ARG A 355 -9.95 30.82 14.48
N GLU A 356 -8.66 30.56 14.54
CA GLU A 356 -7.64 31.51 15.00
C GLU A 356 -7.44 32.63 13.98
N TYR A 357 -7.29 32.30 12.70
CA TYR A 357 -7.09 33.28 11.63
C TYR A 357 -8.40 33.77 11.02
N ARG A 358 -9.54 33.20 11.44
CA ARG A 358 -10.90 33.47 10.95
C ARG A 358 -11.01 33.44 9.42
N ARG A 359 -10.32 32.49 8.80
CA ARG A 359 -10.29 32.32 7.34
C ARG A 359 -10.10 30.87 6.97
N ASP A 360 -10.53 30.53 5.76
CA ASP A 360 -10.22 29.28 5.12
C ASP A 360 -8.78 29.28 4.62
N TYR A 361 -8.15 28.11 4.70
CA TYR A 361 -6.82 27.87 4.18
C TYR A 361 -6.74 26.41 3.72
N LEU A 362 -5.78 26.12 2.84
CA LEU A 362 -5.65 24.77 2.28
C LEU A 362 -5.22 23.79 3.37
N LEU A 363 -5.86 22.62 3.40
CA LEU A 363 -5.60 21.52 4.35
C LEU A 363 -4.11 21.18 4.39
N LEU A 364 -3.42 21.27 3.23
CA LEU A 364 -1.99 21.02 3.09
C LEU A 364 -1.11 21.77 4.11
N ASN A 365 -1.51 22.97 4.57
CA ASN A 365 -0.78 23.70 5.59
C ASN A 365 -0.91 23.05 6.98
N SER A 366 -2.07 22.49 7.32
CA SER A 366 -2.35 21.85 8.62
C SER A 366 -1.63 20.50 8.78
N ILE A 367 -1.24 19.93 7.64
CA ILE A 367 -0.56 18.63 7.51
C ILE A 367 0.87 18.81 7.01
N ASP A 368 1.43 20.02 7.06
CA ASP A 368 2.86 20.22 6.84
C ASP A 368 3.63 19.68 8.05
N PRO A 369 4.67 18.84 7.86
CA PRO A 369 5.47 18.33 8.97
C PRO A 369 5.99 19.40 9.93
N ARG A 370 6.33 20.60 9.45
CA ARG A 370 6.80 21.73 10.27
C ARG A 370 5.68 22.42 11.03
N TYR A 371 4.45 22.31 10.53
CA TYR A 371 3.26 22.76 11.24
C TYR A 371 2.96 21.82 12.40
N VAL A 372 2.90 20.52 12.13
CA VAL A 372 2.58 19.46 13.12
C VAL A 372 3.65 19.39 14.21
N PHE A 373 4.92 19.33 13.81
CA PHE A 373 6.08 19.30 14.69
C PHE A 373 6.66 20.71 14.85
N TYR A 374 5.86 21.59 15.46
CA TYR A 374 6.19 23.00 15.62
C TYR A 374 7.56 23.22 16.29
N ARG A 375 8.39 24.11 15.71
CA ARG A 375 9.78 24.38 16.13
C ARG A 375 10.66 23.12 16.08
N ASP A 376 11.37 22.82 17.16
CA ASP A 376 12.37 21.76 17.23
C ASP A 376 11.80 20.42 17.70
N ILE A 377 10.46 20.29 17.82
CA ILE A 377 9.82 19.05 18.30
C ILE A 377 10.13 17.88 17.37
N SER A 378 10.29 18.13 16.08
CA SER A 378 10.66 17.09 15.11
C SER A 378 11.99 16.40 15.48
N GLN A 379 12.92 17.12 16.09
CA GLN A 379 14.21 16.57 16.54
C GLN A 379 14.10 15.70 17.80
N MET A 380 12.95 15.74 18.48
CA MET A 380 12.67 15.01 19.72
C MET A 380 11.81 13.76 19.48
N ILE A 381 11.42 13.47 18.23
CA ILE A 381 10.57 12.32 17.87
C ILE A 381 11.20 11.00 18.33
N GLU A 382 12.51 10.88 18.16
CA GLU A 382 13.30 9.74 18.61
C GLU A 382 14.63 10.23 19.21
N PRO A 383 15.18 9.52 20.21
CA PRO A 383 16.53 9.79 20.70
C PRO A 383 17.56 9.72 19.57
N GLY A 384 18.40 10.75 19.43
CA GLY A 384 19.40 10.82 18.36
C GLY A 384 18.95 11.54 17.09
N PHE A 385 17.74 12.12 17.07
CA PHE A 385 17.22 12.87 15.92
C PHE A 385 17.66 14.33 15.86
N GLU A 386 18.46 14.81 16.82
CA GLU A 386 18.91 16.20 16.93
C GLU A 386 19.80 16.65 15.76
N ARG A 387 20.38 15.69 15.03
CA ARG A 387 21.26 15.93 13.88
C ARG A 387 20.70 15.39 12.56
N ARG A 388 19.47 14.90 12.56
CA ARG A 388 18.84 14.36 11.34
C ARG A 388 18.41 15.51 10.43
N PHE A 389 18.59 15.34 9.12
CA PHE A 389 18.23 16.35 8.12
C PHE A 389 16.72 16.48 7.96
N SER A 390 16.00 15.36 8.00
CA SER A 390 14.53 15.30 7.90
C SER A 390 13.98 14.36 8.97
N PRO A 391 13.95 14.77 10.26
CA PRO A 391 13.55 13.90 11.36
C PRO A 391 12.16 13.29 11.20
N VAL A 392 11.20 14.05 10.64
CA VAL A 392 9.84 13.55 10.40
C VAL A 392 9.83 12.47 9.32
N SER A 393 10.49 12.70 8.18
CA SER A 393 10.61 11.69 7.12
C SER A 393 11.34 10.44 7.61
N ASP A 394 12.42 10.61 8.39
CA ASP A 394 13.20 9.51 8.96
C ASP A 394 12.41 8.65 9.95
N HIS A 395 11.37 9.21 10.56
CA HIS A 395 10.44 8.49 11.42
C HIS A 395 9.29 7.83 10.65
N LEU A 396 8.64 8.60 9.76
CA LEU A 396 7.46 8.15 9.01
C LEU A 396 7.78 7.02 8.03
N ASP A 397 8.93 7.08 7.36
CA ASP A 397 9.38 6.06 6.40
C ASP A 397 9.33 4.63 7.00
N PRO A 398 10.13 4.31 8.03
CA PRO A 398 10.16 2.96 8.59
C PRO A 398 8.82 2.57 9.24
N LEU A 399 8.10 3.52 9.83
CA LEU A 399 6.77 3.28 10.40
C LEU A 399 5.79 2.81 9.31
N LEU A 400 5.60 3.59 8.25
CA LEU A 400 4.67 3.25 7.18
C LEU A 400 5.10 1.99 6.44
N LYS A 401 6.41 1.80 6.23
CA LYS A 401 6.94 0.56 5.63
C LYS A 401 6.55 -0.65 6.47
N SER A 402 6.80 -0.62 7.78
CA SER A 402 6.53 -1.75 8.67
C SER A 402 5.04 -2.08 8.77
N LYS A 403 4.16 -1.06 8.75
CA LYS A 403 2.72 -1.24 8.91
C LYS A 403 2.01 -1.60 7.61
N LEU A 404 2.44 -1.06 6.48
CA LEU A 404 1.69 -1.15 5.21
C LEU A 404 2.40 -2.03 4.16
N TYR A 405 3.74 -2.10 4.19
CA TYR A 405 4.57 -2.71 3.14
C TYR A 405 5.69 -3.59 3.72
N ALA A 406 5.41 -4.33 4.80
CA ALA A 406 6.40 -5.11 5.53
C ALA A 406 7.17 -6.12 4.65
N LYS A 407 6.48 -6.71 3.66
CA LYS A 407 7.02 -7.72 2.74
C LYS A 407 7.72 -7.13 1.52
N GLU A 408 7.68 -5.81 1.34
CA GLU A 408 8.27 -5.15 0.19
C GLU A 408 9.76 -4.85 0.39
N GLU A 409 10.52 -4.97 -0.71
CA GLU A 409 11.91 -4.55 -0.76
C GLU A 409 12.05 -3.05 -0.44
N ASN A 410 13.01 -2.71 0.42
CA ASN A 410 13.18 -1.34 0.88
C ASN A 410 13.36 -0.35 -0.26
N ALA A 411 14.18 -0.70 -1.27
CA ALA A 411 14.47 0.15 -2.42
C ALA A 411 13.20 0.56 -3.20
N ILE A 412 12.25 -0.36 -3.38
CA ILE A 412 11.01 -0.08 -4.10
C ILE A 412 10.10 0.81 -3.25
N TYR A 413 10.02 0.55 -1.95
CA TYR A 413 9.18 1.34 -1.05
C TYR A 413 9.64 2.80 -0.96
N ILE A 414 10.94 3.03 -0.76
CA ILE A 414 11.48 4.39 -0.56
C ILE A 414 11.30 5.27 -1.81
N ASP A 415 11.34 4.69 -3.01
CA ASP A 415 11.05 5.40 -4.26
C ASP A 415 9.67 6.07 -4.22
N TRP A 416 8.65 5.35 -3.75
CA TRP A 416 7.28 5.87 -3.66
C TRP A 416 7.08 6.82 -2.48
N PHE A 417 7.74 6.57 -1.35
CA PHE A 417 7.70 7.45 -0.19
C PHE A 417 8.28 8.83 -0.52
N ASP A 418 9.52 8.87 -1.03
CA ASP A 418 10.19 10.11 -1.40
C ASP A 418 9.45 10.82 -2.54
N PHE A 419 8.89 10.07 -3.49
CA PHE A 419 8.13 10.67 -4.57
C PHE A 419 6.80 11.30 -4.10
N LEU A 420 6.11 10.70 -3.12
CA LEU A 420 4.96 11.32 -2.47
C LEU A 420 5.35 12.63 -1.78
N GLU A 421 6.42 12.63 -0.96
CA GLU A 421 6.90 13.85 -0.29
C GLU A 421 7.25 14.94 -1.30
N PHE A 422 7.92 14.57 -2.40
CA PHE A 422 8.20 15.49 -3.49
C PHE A 422 6.93 16.06 -4.09
N LEU A 423 5.91 15.25 -4.38
CA LEU A 423 4.64 15.74 -4.94
C LEU A 423 3.92 16.71 -3.99
N LEU A 424 3.88 16.42 -2.69
CA LEU A 424 3.29 17.32 -1.69
C LEU A 424 4.07 18.63 -1.59
N SER A 425 5.40 18.55 -1.54
CA SER A 425 6.32 19.69 -1.56
C SER A 425 6.11 20.56 -2.80
N PHE A 426 6.01 19.92 -3.97
CA PHE A 426 5.86 20.60 -5.25
C PHE A 426 4.49 21.24 -5.41
N LYS A 427 3.44 20.55 -4.94
CA LYS A 427 2.07 21.08 -4.91
C LYS A 427 1.92 22.27 -3.97
N ALA A 428 2.61 22.28 -2.83
CA ALA A 428 2.65 23.42 -1.92
C ALA A 428 3.15 24.70 -2.63
N VAL A 429 4.19 24.60 -3.46
CA VAL A 429 4.72 25.74 -4.23
C VAL A 429 3.72 26.28 -5.25
N GLN A 430 3.03 25.38 -5.96
CA GLN A 430 1.94 25.76 -6.88
C GLN A 430 0.87 26.57 -6.14
N GLN A 431 0.55 26.16 -4.92
CA GLN A 431 -0.45 26.79 -4.06
C GLN A 431 0.09 28.00 -3.27
N SER A 432 1.27 28.51 -3.64
CA SER A 432 1.93 29.65 -3.00
C SER A 432 2.21 29.46 -1.52
N GLN A 433 2.43 28.22 -1.11
CA GLN A 433 2.92 27.84 0.21
C GLN A 433 4.42 27.57 0.14
N TYR A 434 5.06 27.55 1.31
CA TYR A 434 6.48 27.22 1.40
C TYR A 434 6.65 25.69 1.36
N PRO A 435 7.52 25.13 0.51
CA PRO A 435 7.68 23.68 0.40
C PRO A 435 8.31 23.08 1.66
N TYR A 436 7.84 21.89 2.05
CA TYR A 436 8.57 21.02 2.96
C TYR A 436 9.59 20.20 2.16
N PHE A 437 10.86 20.25 2.54
CA PHE A 437 11.91 19.41 1.95
C PHE A 437 12.17 18.22 2.88
N GLY A 438 11.54 17.09 2.56
CA GLY A 438 11.69 15.83 3.30
C GLY A 438 12.92 15.03 2.87
N SER A 439 12.86 13.72 3.02
CA SER A 439 14.00 12.83 2.77
C SER A 439 14.43 12.78 1.30
N PHE A 440 13.49 12.99 0.38
CA PHE A 440 13.77 13.07 -1.07
C PHE A 440 14.80 14.16 -1.43
N SER A 441 15.01 15.14 -0.56
CA SER A 441 15.99 16.21 -0.81
C SER A 441 17.42 15.67 -0.76
N TRP A 442 17.76 14.78 0.18
CA TRP A 442 19.14 14.32 0.39
C TRP A 442 19.37 12.84 0.08
N ARG A 443 18.32 12.01 -0.02
CA ARG A 443 18.43 10.62 -0.49
C ARG A 443 18.71 10.58 -1.99
N TRP A 444 19.84 10.00 -2.35
CA TRP A 444 20.31 9.97 -3.74
C TRP A 444 19.81 8.74 -4.49
N GLU A 445 19.48 7.67 -3.76
CA GLU A 445 19.03 6.38 -4.26
C GLU A 445 17.71 6.49 -5.03
N THR A 446 16.82 7.40 -4.61
CA THR A 446 15.48 7.60 -5.21
C THR A 446 15.46 8.58 -6.39
N LYS A 447 16.60 9.25 -6.66
CA LYS A 447 16.69 10.31 -7.70
C LYS A 447 16.38 9.78 -9.09
N ARG A 448 16.84 8.58 -9.43
CA ARG A 448 16.58 7.97 -10.74
C ARG A 448 15.08 7.76 -10.97
N PHE A 449 14.37 7.28 -9.96
CA PHE A 449 12.92 7.09 -10.00
C PHE A 449 12.20 8.44 -10.15
N MET A 450 12.55 9.43 -9.32
CA MET A 450 11.97 10.78 -9.40
C MET A 450 12.20 11.43 -10.77
N PHE A 451 13.41 11.35 -11.33
CA PHE A 451 13.73 11.87 -12.67
C PHE A 451 12.81 11.26 -13.72
N LYS A 452 12.64 9.93 -13.68
CA LYS A 452 11.72 9.25 -14.59
C LYS A 452 10.30 9.81 -14.45
N MET A 453 9.78 9.90 -13.23
CA MET A 453 8.39 10.32 -12.97
C MET A 453 8.13 11.79 -13.37
N ILE A 454 9.06 12.70 -13.09
CA ILE A 454 8.97 14.11 -13.49
C ILE A 454 8.96 14.24 -15.02
N GLN A 455 9.84 13.50 -15.71
CA GLN A 455 9.93 13.54 -17.16
C GLN A 455 8.71 12.89 -17.82
N ASP A 456 8.17 11.81 -17.24
CA ASP A 456 6.91 11.21 -17.69
C ASP A 456 5.73 12.19 -17.56
N ALA A 457 5.66 12.92 -16.45
CA ALA A 457 4.68 13.99 -16.26
C ALA A 457 4.82 15.11 -17.29
N ALA A 458 6.06 15.51 -17.62
CA ALA A 458 6.35 16.57 -18.58
C ALA A 458 5.83 16.29 -20.00
N VAL A 459 5.76 15.02 -20.40
CA VAL A 459 5.27 14.59 -21.72
C VAL A 459 3.91 13.89 -21.66
N GLY A 460 3.29 13.80 -20.47
CA GLY A 460 2.04 13.08 -20.25
C GLY A 460 2.13 11.58 -20.55
N GLU A 461 3.31 10.97 -20.42
CA GLU A 461 3.56 9.58 -20.79
C GLU A 461 3.12 8.61 -19.69
N GLY A 462 2.35 7.59 -20.11
CA GLY A 462 1.85 6.56 -19.21
C GLY A 462 0.83 7.09 -18.18
N ARG A 463 0.28 6.15 -17.41
CA ARG A 463 -0.77 6.47 -16.42
C ARG A 463 -0.32 7.54 -15.41
N TYR A 464 0.90 7.41 -14.88
CA TYR A 464 1.40 8.34 -13.87
C TYR A 464 1.70 9.72 -14.45
N GLY A 465 2.29 9.80 -15.65
CA GLY A 465 2.59 11.08 -16.29
C GLY A 465 1.32 11.89 -16.53
N THR A 466 0.29 11.26 -17.09
CA THR A 466 -1.03 11.89 -17.28
C THR A 466 -1.67 12.31 -15.95
N ALA A 467 -1.62 11.45 -14.93
CA ALA A 467 -2.23 11.73 -13.63
C ALA A 467 -1.54 12.88 -12.89
N ILE A 468 -0.21 12.95 -12.91
CA ILE A 468 0.55 14.06 -12.33
C ILE A 468 0.23 15.36 -13.10
N LEU A 469 0.18 15.31 -14.43
CA LEU A 469 -0.19 16.48 -15.24
C LEU A 469 -1.57 17.04 -14.83
N ASP A 470 -2.55 16.17 -14.62
CA ASP A 470 -3.88 16.56 -14.13
C ASP A 470 -3.85 17.10 -12.68
N LEU A 471 -3.06 16.51 -11.78
CA LEU A 471 -2.88 17.01 -10.41
C LEU A 471 -2.44 18.48 -10.40
N PHE A 472 -1.57 18.88 -11.33
CA PHE A 472 -1.08 20.24 -11.46
C PHE A 472 -1.95 21.15 -12.32
N GLY A 473 -3.09 20.66 -12.85
CA GLY A 473 -4.00 21.47 -13.67
C GLY A 473 -3.53 21.68 -15.10
N GLY A 474 -2.63 20.83 -15.60
CA GLY A 474 -2.14 20.85 -16.96
C GLY A 474 -0.68 21.30 -17.11
N ASP A 475 -0.23 21.27 -18.37
CA ASP A 475 1.16 21.46 -18.75
C ASP A 475 1.73 22.86 -18.45
N VAL A 476 0.91 23.90 -18.62
CA VAL A 476 1.32 25.28 -18.37
C VAL A 476 1.61 25.47 -16.88
N GLN A 477 0.66 25.07 -16.04
CA GLN A 477 0.73 25.19 -14.59
C GLN A 477 1.85 24.33 -14.00
N LEU A 478 2.08 23.12 -14.55
CA LEU A 478 3.21 22.27 -14.16
C LEU A 478 4.56 22.98 -14.38
N GLN A 479 4.76 23.56 -15.57
CA GLN A 479 6.00 24.28 -15.91
C GLN A 479 6.20 25.56 -15.09
N GLU A 480 5.13 26.33 -14.86
CA GLU A 480 5.18 27.52 -14.00
C GLU A 480 5.54 27.15 -12.56
N SER A 481 4.91 26.10 -12.04
CA SER A 481 5.20 25.58 -10.69
C SER A 481 6.65 25.13 -10.59
N ALA A 482 7.18 24.44 -11.61
CA ALA A 482 8.55 23.94 -11.63
C ALA A 482 9.59 25.07 -11.55
N LYS A 483 9.40 26.15 -12.32
CA LYS A 483 10.30 27.32 -12.27
C LYS A 483 10.31 27.93 -10.87
N LYS A 484 9.13 28.13 -10.28
CA LYS A 484 8.99 28.68 -8.94
C LYS A 484 9.60 27.75 -7.87
N TYR A 485 9.48 26.44 -8.05
CA TYR A 485 10.07 25.45 -7.16
C TYR A 485 11.60 25.55 -7.18
N ASP A 486 12.21 25.59 -8.37
CA ASP A 486 13.66 25.73 -8.53
C ASP A 486 14.20 27.03 -7.93
N GLU A 487 13.47 28.14 -8.11
CA GLU A 487 13.80 29.44 -7.48
C GLU A 487 13.82 29.35 -5.95
N ILE A 488 12.83 28.69 -5.34
CA ILE A 488 12.77 28.52 -3.87
C ILE A 488 13.84 27.53 -3.39
N ALA A 489 14.04 26.42 -4.09
CA ALA A 489 15.02 25.39 -3.75
C ALA A 489 16.46 25.96 -3.77
N SER A 490 16.83 26.69 -4.83
CA SER A 490 18.17 27.30 -4.95
C SER A 490 18.48 28.35 -3.87
N GLN A 491 17.47 29.08 -3.37
CA GLN A 491 17.63 30.00 -2.25
C GLN A 491 17.80 29.26 -0.91
N SER A 492 17.14 28.12 -0.75
CA SER A 492 17.17 27.31 0.47
C SER A 492 18.53 26.62 0.67
N GLN A 493 19.23 26.28 -0.41
CA GLN A 493 20.61 25.77 -0.38
C GLN A 493 21.61 26.75 0.26
N ARG A 494 21.32 28.06 0.25
CA ARG A 494 22.22 29.11 0.75
C ARG A 494 22.06 29.41 2.23
N SER A 495 20.97 28.97 2.87
CA SER A 495 20.59 29.44 4.21
C SER A 495 20.64 28.38 5.31
N LEU A 496 20.36 27.11 5.03
CA LEU A 496 20.11 26.13 6.10
C LEU A 496 20.66 24.70 5.84
N PHE A 497 20.91 24.32 4.58
CA PHE A 497 21.28 22.93 4.23
C PHE A 497 22.36 22.89 3.14
N PRO A 498 23.58 22.40 3.43
CA PRO A 498 24.59 22.19 2.39
C PRO A 498 24.20 20.96 1.54
N GLY A 499 23.59 21.21 0.38
CA GLY A 499 23.47 20.27 -0.74
C GLY A 499 22.14 19.52 -0.88
N ASN A 500 21.60 19.52 -2.11
CA ASN A 500 20.67 18.55 -2.71
C ASN A 500 19.16 18.84 -2.79
N THR A 501 18.62 19.97 -2.29
CA THR A 501 17.22 20.33 -2.65
C THR A 501 17.11 20.47 -4.17
N PRO A 502 16.16 19.77 -4.82
CA PRO A 502 16.14 19.68 -6.28
C PRO A 502 15.71 21.02 -6.89
N ASP A 503 16.68 21.72 -7.47
CA ASP A 503 16.56 23.03 -8.13
C ASP A 503 16.64 22.93 -9.65
N TYR A 504 16.29 21.76 -10.18
CA TYR A 504 16.43 21.38 -11.58
C TYR A 504 15.15 20.78 -12.18
N ILE A 505 14.01 20.93 -11.51
CA ILE A 505 12.74 20.35 -11.93
C ILE A 505 12.31 20.95 -13.27
N SER A 506 12.47 22.27 -13.44
CA SER A 506 12.11 22.96 -14.68
C SER A 506 13.00 22.55 -15.85
N ASP A 507 14.28 22.21 -15.60
CA ASP A 507 15.19 21.76 -16.64
C ASP A 507 14.92 20.31 -17.07
N LEU A 508 14.58 19.42 -16.13
CA LEU A 508 14.11 18.08 -16.45
C LEU A 508 12.86 18.11 -17.34
N ILE A 509 11.89 18.98 -17.01
CA ILE A 509 10.67 19.16 -17.82
C ILE A 509 11.01 19.67 -19.22
N LYS A 510 11.86 20.70 -19.33
CA LYS A 510 12.27 21.25 -20.65
C LYS A 510 12.95 20.20 -21.52
N LEU A 511 13.88 19.42 -20.95
CA LEU A 511 14.61 18.38 -21.68
C LEU A 511 13.69 17.25 -22.15
N ALA A 512 12.80 16.76 -21.27
CA ALA A 512 11.85 15.70 -21.63
C ALA A 512 10.97 16.12 -22.81
N LYS A 513 10.50 17.37 -22.83
CA LYS A 513 9.66 17.92 -23.90
C LYS A 513 10.34 18.04 -25.25
N ILE A 514 11.66 18.17 -25.29
CA ILE A 514 12.44 18.15 -26.54
C ILE A 514 12.93 16.73 -26.90
N GLY A 515 12.38 15.70 -26.25
CA GLY A 515 12.71 14.29 -26.48
C GLY A 515 14.03 13.84 -25.87
N LYS A 516 14.63 14.63 -24.97
CA LYS A 516 15.88 14.28 -24.27
C LYS A 516 15.55 13.83 -22.85
N ARG A 517 15.74 12.54 -22.57
CA ARG A 517 15.57 11.99 -21.22
C ARG A 517 16.92 11.84 -20.52
N VAL A 518 16.91 12.10 -19.22
CA VAL A 518 18.07 12.08 -18.34
C VAL A 518 17.80 11.14 -17.17
N SER A 519 18.82 10.38 -16.76
CA SER A 519 18.72 9.34 -15.74
C SER A 519 19.47 9.67 -14.46
N SER A 520 20.33 10.69 -14.47
CA SER A 520 21.15 11.11 -13.32
C SER A 520 21.41 12.62 -13.33
N TYR A 521 21.73 13.16 -12.15
CA TYR A 521 22.12 14.56 -12.02
C TYR A 521 23.43 14.89 -12.76
N GLU A 522 24.39 13.96 -12.78
CA GLU A 522 25.65 14.13 -13.55
C GLU A 522 25.39 14.27 -15.04
N GLU A 523 24.50 13.44 -15.59
CA GLU A 523 24.08 13.52 -16.99
C GLU A 523 23.35 14.84 -17.27
N LEU A 524 22.48 15.27 -16.36
CA LEU A 524 21.79 16.56 -16.46
C LEU A 524 22.81 17.71 -16.53
N MET A 525 23.78 17.72 -15.62
CA MET A 525 24.79 18.77 -15.55
C MET A 525 25.70 18.81 -16.78
N ARG A 526 26.08 17.66 -17.33
CA ARG A 526 26.82 17.60 -18.61
C ARG A 526 26.03 18.20 -19.78
N ILE A 527 24.70 18.08 -19.76
CA ILE A 527 23.83 18.65 -20.81
C ILE A 527 23.68 20.16 -20.63
N LEU A 528 23.44 20.63 -19.40
CA LEU A 528 23.25 22.05 -19.10
C LEU A 528 24.55 22.85 -19.17
N HIS A 529 25.67 22.23 -18.82
CA HIS A 529 27.00 22.84 -18.78
C HIS A 529 28.04 21.95 -19.49
N PRO A 530 28.02 21.90 -20.84
CA PRO A 530 28.91 21.03 -21.61
C PRO A 530 30.41 21.40 -21.53
N ASN A 531 30.74 22.56 -20.95
CA ASN A 531 32.10 23.10 -20.87
C ASN A 531 32.65 23.19 -19.43
N SER A 532 31.95 22.67 -18.43
CA SER A 532 32.32 22.72 -17.00
C SER A 532 32.85 21.41 -16.47
#